data_AF-A0A383CP31-F1
#
_entry.id   AF-A0A383CP31-F1
#
_cell.length_a   1.000
_cell.length_b   1.000
_cell.length_c   1.000
_cell.angle_alpha   90.00
_cell.angle_beta   90.00
_cell.angle_gamma   90.00
#
_symmetry.space_group_name_H-M   'P 1'
#
loop_
_entity.id
_entity.type
_entity.pdbx_description
1 polymer ?
#
loop_
_entity_poly.entity_id
_entity_poly.type
_entity_poly.pdbx_seq_one_letter_code
_entity_poly.pdbx_strand_id
1 'polypeptide(L)'
;EAGILPPRSPLRHLFEENDEAVAAGCYLDDDRALENLIHETCDTYNLTITPDAKRYLIDNLGSNRLVSRRELEKLVLYVGTSQQITEVDAAAIVGDNGENTINILAVAIADGNSQQAIRSLIRLRLEGISETQALRGTLRHLHKLHAVVAFIAAGENITQAVRRLRPPVHFSIRDTFHKQAAAWPPRKLQRAMNILLDAEDTCKRQGRLAPLITLMAVLRIAHAAQRLKSG
;
A
#
# COMPACT_ATOMS: atom_id res chain seq x y z
N GLU A 1 16.67 17.37 11.15
CA GLU A 1 15.60 16.70 11.91
C GLU A 1 16.22 15.86 13.01
N ALA A 2 15.99 16.23 14.28
CA ALA A 2 16.39 15.39 15.40
C ALA A 2 15.45 14.17 15.42
N GLY A 3 15.98 12.96 15.56
CA GLY A 3 15.18 11.75 15.70
C GLY A 3 14.30 11.77 16.97
N ILE A 4 13.76 10.61 17.34
CA ILE A 4 12.93 10.45 18.54
C ILE A 4 13.67 11.01 19.77
N LEU A 5 13.04 11.92 20.51
CA LEU A 5 13.57 12.50 21.74
C LEU A 5 13.07 11.66 22.95
N PRO A 6 13.91 10.78 23.53
CA PRO A 6 13.51 10.02 24.72
C PRO A 6 13.29 10.96 25.91
N PRO A 7 12.58 10.54 26.97
CA PRO A 7 12.35 11.33 28.18
C PRO A 7 13.63 11.91 28.81
N ARG A 8 14.77 11.23 28.65
CA ARG A 8 16.07 11.66 29.16
C ARG A 8 16.84 12.60 28.21
N SER A 9 16.22 13.06 27.14
CA SER A 9 16.89 13.93 26.17
C SER A 9 17.14 15.32 26.78
N PRO A 10 18.38 15.85 26.71
CA PRO A 10 18.69 17.20 27.21
C PRO A 10 17.84 18.28 26.52
N LEU A 11 17.56 18.10 25.23
CA LEU A 11 16.69 19.00 24.45
C LEU A 11 15.24 18.93 24.92
N ARG A 12 14.75 17.77 25.38
CA ARG A 12 13.39 17.63 25.88
C ARG A 12 13.24 18.28 27.25
N HIS A 13 14.17 18.02 28.16
CA HIS A 13 14.20 18.66 29.49
C HIS A 13 14.25 20.19 29.39
N LEU A 14 15.09 20.73 28.49
CA LEU A 14 15.21 22.18 28.29
C LEU A 14 13.86 22.86 27.96
N PHE A 15 13.01 22.20 27.17
CA PHE A 15 11.71 22.72 26.77
C PHE A 15 10.59 22.38 27.76
N GLU A 16 10.67 21.26 28.49
CA GLU A 16 9.68 20.87 29.50
C GLU A 16 9.83 21.67 30.81
N GLU A 17 11.03 22.16 31.14
CA GLU A 17 11.30 22.93 32.37
C GLU A 17 11.23 24.45 32.18
N ASN A 18 10.93 24.94 30.98
CA ASN A 18 10.92 26.37 30.68
C ASN A 18 9.49 26.91 30.65
N ASP A 19 9.22 27.94 31.47
CA ASP A 19 7.89 28.57 31.61
C ASP A 19 7.41 29.28 30.33
N GLU A 20 8.30 29.60 29.39
CA GLU A 20 7.98 30.23 28.10
C GLU A 20 7.93 29.24 26.93
N ALA A 21 8.08 27.93 27.19
CA ALA A 21 8.08 26.89 26.17
C ALA A 21 7.00 25.83 26.42
N VAL A 22 6.57 25.16 25.35
CA VAL A 22 5.60 24.05 25.41
C VAL A 22 6.13 22.86 24.63
N ALA A 23 6.20 21.71 25.30
CA ALA A 23 6.48 20.42 24.67
C ALA A 23 5.16 19.72 24.31
N ALA A 24 4.92 19.50 23.02
CA ALA A 24 3.79 18.72 22.52
C ALA A 24 4.27 17.38 21.95
N GLY A 25 3.75 16.27 22.47
CA GLY A 25 4.07 14.94 21.98
C GLY A 25 3.53 14.72 20.56
N CYS A 26 4.41 14.44 19.61
CA CYS A 26 4.05 14.02 18.25
C CYS A 26 4.41 12.54 18.08
N TYR A 27 3.42 11.67 18.25
CA TYR A 27 3.59 10.22 18.15
C TYR A 27 3.36 9.75 16.71
N LEU A 28 4.06 8.68 16.31
CA LEU A 28 3.82 8.02 15.02
C LEU A 28 2.42 7.40 15.02
N ASP A 29 1.64 7.68 13.98
CA ASP A 29 0.33 7.08 13.77
C ASP A 29 0.47 5.55 13.61
N ASP A 30 -0.18 4.78 14.48
CA ASP A 30 -0.38 3.33 14.32
C ASP A 30 -1.78 3.06 13.73
N ASP A 31 -2.11 1.78 13.50
CA ASP A 31 -3.43 1.40 12.96
C ASP A 31 -4.60 1.88 13.87
N ARG A 32 -4.37 2.09 15.18
CA ARG A 32 -5.38 2.65 16.10
C ARG A 32 -5.58 4.15 15.89
N ALA A 33 -4.54 4.88 15.50
CA ALA A 33 -4.65 6.30 15.19
C ALA A 33 -5.58 6.56 13.98
N LEU A 34 -5.58 5.64 13.01
CA LEU A 34 -6.50 5.69 11.87
C LEU A 34 -7.95 5.37 12.28
N GLU A 35 -8.16 4.36 13.13
CA GLU A 35 -9.50 4.08 13.68
C GLU A 35 -10.06 5.28 14.45
N ASN A 36 -9.23 5.93 15.28
CA ASN A 36 -9.63 7.13 16.02
C ASN A 36 -9.96 8.28 15.08
N LEU A 37 -9.18 8.50 14.02
CA LEU A 37 -9.46 9.54 13.03
C LEU A 37 -10.81 9.31 12.31
N ILE A 38 -11.12 8.05 11.96
CA ILE A 38 -12.40 7.70 11.35
C ILE A 38 -13.55 8.03 12.29
N HIS A 39 -13.44 7.65 13.57
CA HIS A 39 -14.44 7.95 14.61
C HIS A 39 -14.59 9.45 14.85
N GLU A 40 -13.49 10.19 15.07
CA GLU A 40 -13.50 11.65 15.24
C GLU A 40 -14.18 12.36 14.06
N THR A 41 -13.94 11.90 12.83
CA THR A 41 -14.57 12.47 11.65
C THR A 41 -16.07 12.17 11.63
N CYS A 42 -16.48 10.94 11.93
CA CYS A 42 -17.91 10.58 12.00
C CYS A 42 -18.64 11.42 13.05
N ASP A 43 -18.05 11.56 14.24
CA ASP A 43 -18.62 12.36 15.34
C ASP A 43 -18.75 13.85 14.96
N THR A 44 -17.70 14.41 14.35
CA THR A 44 -17.66 15.83 13.95
C THR A 44 -18.78 16.18 12.95
N TYR A 45 -19.07 15.26 12.03
CA TYR A 45 -20.09 15.46 10.98
C TYR A 45 -21.42 14.77 11.27
N ASN A 46 -21.59 14.21 12.48
CA ASN A 46 -22.79 13.49 12.91
C ASN A 46 -23.20 12.36 11.94
N LEU A 47 -22.22 11.59 11.49
CA LEU A 47 -22.37 10.45 10.59
C LEU A 47 -22.22 9.14 11.36
N THR A 48 -22.85 8.09 10.86
CA THR A 48 -22.60 6.70 11.26
C THR A 48 -21.81 5.98 10.17
N ILE A 49 -21.10 4.90 10.52
CA ILE A 49 -20.32 4.11 9.57
C ILE A 49 -20.62 2.62 9.74
N THR A 50 -20.80 1.90 8.63
CA THR A 50 -20.99 0.45 8.70
C THR A 50 -19.68 -0.28 9.04
N PRO A 51 -19.72 -1.48 9.66
CA PRO A 51 -18.52 -2.25 9.96
C PRO A 51 -17.67 -2.56 8.73
N ASP A 52 -18.32 -2.85 7.59
CA ASP A 52 -17.65 -3.13 6.32
C ASP A 52 -16.97 -1.89 5.74
N ALA A 53 -17.64 -0.73 5.79
CA ALA A 53 -17.04 0.54 5.39
C ALA A 53 -15.82 0.87 6.25
N LYS A 54 -15.92 0.71 7.57
CA LYS A 54 -14.82 0.96 8.49
C LYS A 54 -13.61 0.08 8.16
N ARG A 55 -13.83 -1.22 7.96
CA ARG A 55 -12.78 -2.17 7.57
C ARG A 55 -12.15 -1.79 6.23
N TYR A 56 -12.98 -1.47 5.23
CA TYR A 56 -12.50 -1.01 3.93
C TYR A 56 -11.62 0.24 4.06
N LEU A 57 -12.04 1.23 4.85
CA LEU A 57 -11.26 2.45 5.08
C LEU A 57 -9.94 2.15 5.80
N ILE A 58 -9.91 1.28 6.81
CA ILE A 58 -8.67 0.88 7.49
C ILE A 58 -7.70 0.20 6.52
N ASP A 59 -8.22 -0.65 5.64
CA ASP A 59 -7.40 -1.40 4.69
C ASP A 59 -6.84 -0.51 3.56
N ASN A 60 -7.55 0.56 3.20
CA ASN A 60 -7.26 1.37 2.01
C ASN A 60 -6.77 2.79 2.31
N LEU A 61 -7.05 3.37 3.49
CA LEU A 61 -6.45 4.65 3.90
C LEU A 61 -5.00 4.43 4.34
N GLY A 62 -4.12 5.35 3.95
CA GLY A 62 -2.69 5.28 4.26
C GLY A 62 -2.36 5.59 5.72
N SER A 63 -1.09 5.38 6.09
CA SER A 63 -0.56 5.73 7.41
C SER A 63 -0.26 7.23 7.57
N ASN A 64 -0.56 8.06 6.56
CA ASN A 64 -0.38 9.51 6.63
C ASN A 64 -1.68 10.18 7.05
N ARG A 65 -1.76 10.64 8.31
CA ARG A 65 -2.96 11.26 8.89
C ARG A 65 -3.51 12.45 8.09
N LEU A 66 -2.65 13.28 7.49
CA LEU A 66 -3.10 14.42 6.68
C LEU A 66 -3.80 13.98 5.40
N VAL A 67 -3.30 12.92 4.75
CA VAL A 67 -3.91 12.39 3.54
C VAL A 67 -5.20 11.65 3.89
N SER A 68 -5.17 10.78 4.91
CA SER A 68 -6.36 10.06 5.37
C SER A 68 -7.47 11.02 5.80
N ARG A 69 -7.14 12.15 6.44
CA ARG A 69 -8.13 13.17 6.79
C ARG A 69 -8.75 13.81 5.56
N ARG A 70 -7.97 14.13 4.52
CA ARG A 70 -8.50 14.68 3.25
C ARG A 70 -9.41 13.69 2.53
N GLU A 71 -9.06 12.42 2.53
CA GLU A 71 -9.90 11.35 1.95
C GLU A 71 -11.21 11.21 2.72
N LEU A 72 -11.18 11.29 4.06
CA LEU A 72 -12.39 11.29 4.89
C LEU A 72 -13.24 12.56 4.71
N GLU A 73 -12.62 13.75 4.61
CA GLU A 73 -13.32 15.00 4.32
C GLU A 73 -14.05 14.92 2.96
N LYS A 74 -13.43 14.33 1.93
CA LYS A 74 -14.10 14.07 0.64
C LYS A 74 -15.26 13.09 0.79
N LEU A 75 -15.09 12.04 1.58
CA LEU A 75 -16.13 11.03 1.82
C LEU A 75 -17.36 11.65 2.49
N VAL A 76 -17.14 12.52 3.49
CA VAL A 76 -18.20 13.31 4.13
C VAL A 76 -18.94 14.16 3.10
N LEU A 77 -18.21 14.88 2.24
CA LEU A 77 -18.82 15.72 1.19
C LEU A 77 -19.60 14.89 0.16
N TYR A 78 -19.11 13.71 -0.18
CA TYR A 78 -19.74 12.80 -1.13
C TYR A 78 -21.07 12.23 -0.59
N VAL A 79 -21.06 11.77 0.66
CA VAL A 79 -22.22 11.17 1.33
C VAL A 79 -23.35 12.21 1.52
N GLY A 80 -23.00 13.50 1.62
CA GLY A 80 -23.95 14.60 1.51
C GLY A 80 -25.01 14.58 2.62
N THR A 81 -26.29 14.40 2.24
CA THR A 81 -27.42 14.35 3.19
C THR A 81 -27.61 12.98 3.83
N SER A 82 -26.95 11.93 3.35
CA SER A 82 -26.98 10.63 4.00
C SER A 82 -26.25 10.70 5.35
N GLN A 83 -26.82 10.08 6.38
CA GLN A 83 -26.22 10.04 7.72
C GLN A 83 -25.42 8.75 7.97
N GLN A 84 -25.25 7.91 6.95
CA GLN A 84 -24.53 6.65 7.07
C GLN A 84 -23.55 6.45 5.90
N ILE A 85 -22.29 6.20 6.25
CA ILE A 85 -21.22 5.81 5.33
C ILE A 85 -21.29 4.30 5.12
N THR A 86 -21.48 3.87 3.88
CA THR A 86 -21.45 2.46 3.47
C THR A 86 -20.13 2.07 2.80
N GLU A 87 -19.89 0.76 2.62
CA GLU A 87 -18.69 0.28 1.93
C GLU A 87 -18.63 0.78 0.49
N VAL A 88 -19.79 0.89 -0.17
CA VAL A 88 -19.91 1.40 -1.55
C VAL A 88 -19.44 2.85 -1.63
N ASP A 89 -19.83 3.69 -0.66
CA ASP A 89 -19.40 5.09 -0.59
C ASP A 89 -17.90 5.21 -0.35
N ALA A 90 -17.37 4.41 0.59
CA ALA A 90 -15.95 4.36 0.89
C ALA A 90 -15.12 3.94 -0.33
N ALA A 91 -15.58 2.92 -1.06
CA ALA A 91 -14.94 2.44 -2.27
C ALA A 91 -14.97 3.48 -3.41
N ALA A 92 -16.07 4.24 -3.54
CA ALA A 92 -16.22 5.27 -4.57
C ALA A 92 -15.23 6.44 -4.40
N ILE A 93 -14.78 6.73 -3.18
CA ILE A 93 -13.96 7.91 -2.88
C ILE A 93 -12.50 7.58 -2.61
N VAL A 94 -12.24 6.49 -1.87
CA VAL A 94 -10.90 6.19 -1.33
C VAL A 94 -10.12 5.21 -2.22
N GLY A 95 -10.79 4.41 -3.04
CA GLY A 95 -10.17 3.29 -3.76
C GLY A 95 -9.34 3.66 -5.00
N ASP A 96 -9.60 4.80 -5.66
CA ASP A 96 -9.29 4.86 -7.10
C ASP A 96 -7.84 5.28 -7.45
N ASN A 97 -7.20 6.14 -6.65
CA ASN A 97 -5.86 6.65 -6.99
C ASN A 97 -4.74 5.73 -6.51
N GLY A 98 -4.76 5.36 -5.22
CA GLY A 98 -3.72 4.55 -4.61
C GLY A 98 -3.67 3.13 -5.17
N GLU A 99 -4.83 2.48 -5.31
CA GLU A 99 -4.89 1.09 -5.79
C GLU A 99 -4.46 0.98 -7.25
N ASN A 100 -4.85 1.93 -8.10
CA ASN A 100 -4.40 1.98 -9.49
C ASN A 100 -2.87 2.20 -9.57
N THR A 101 -2.33 3.16 -8.80
CA THR A 101 -0.87 3.39 -8.79
C THR A 101 -0.12 2.18 -8.24
N ILE A 102 -0.66 1.47 -7.24
CA ILE A 102 -0.11 0.19 -6.72
C ILE A 102 -0.14 -0.89 -7.81
N ASN A 103 -1.23 -1.01 -8.58
CA ASN A 103 -1.30 -1.95 -9.69
C ASN A 103 -0.27 -1.63 -10.78
N ILE A 104 -0.09 -0.35 -11.12
CA ILE A 104 0.94 0.10 -12.05
C ILE A 104 2.34 -0.22 -11.53
N LEU A 105 2.60 -0.01 -10.23
CA LEU A 105 3.86 -0.39 -9.58
C LEU A 105 4.10 -1.90 -9.72
N ALA A 106 3.11 -2.71 -9.35
CA ALA A 106 3.23 -4.17 -9.34
C ALA A 106 3.49 -4.73 -10.75
N VAL A 107 2.78 -4.22 -11.75
CA VAL A 107 2.98 -4.57 -13.16
C VAL A 107 4.38 -4.15 -13.61
N ALA A 108 4.82 -2.93 -13.30
CA ALA A 108 6.15 -2.44 -13.69
C ALA A 108 7.28 -3.28 -13.09
N ILE A 109 7.15 -3.70 -11.82
CA ILE A 109 8.11 -4.60 -11.16
C ILE A 109 8.14 -5.96 -11.85
N ALA A 110 6.97 -6.56 -12.08
CA ALA A 110 6.87 -7.86 -12.74
C ALA A 110 7.34 -7.81 -14.21
N ASP A 111 7.28 -6.66 -14.85
CA ASP A 111 7.80 -6.42 -16.20
C ASP A 111 9.29 -6.09 -16.26
N GLY A 112 9.93 -5.83 -15.11
CA GLY A 112 11.30 -5.35 -15.05
C GLY A 112 11.50 -3.92 -15.56
N ASN A 113 10.44 -3.12 -15.57
CA ASN A 113 10.51 -1.70 -15.91
C ASN A 113 10.86 -0.89 -14.63
N SER A 114 12.15 -0.85 -14.30
CA SER A 114 12.66 -0.14 -13.12
C SER A 114 12.33 1.36 -13.13
N GLN A 115 12.36 2.00 -14.31
CA GLN A 115 12.02 3.42 -14.44
C GLN A 115 10.56 3.69 -14.05
N GLN A 116 9.63 2.89 -14.56
CA GLN A 116 8.22 3.02 -14.19
C GLN A 116 7.98 2.64 -12.72
N ALA A 117 8.66 1.62 -12.21
CA ALA A 117 8.54 1.21 -10.81
C ALA A 117 8.97 2.34 -9.85
N ILE A 118 10.09 3.01 -10.13
CA ILE A 118 10.53 4.18 -9.33
C ILE A 118 9.50 5.31 -9.41
N ARG A 119 9.01 5.65 -10.62
CA ARG A 119 8.00 6.71 -10.79
C ARG A 119 6.73 6.41 -9.99
N SER A 120 6.24 5.17 -10.04
CA SER A 120 5.08 4.75 -9.28
C SER A 120 5.34 4.82 -7.77
N LEU A 121 6.52 4.41 -7.27
CA LEU A 121 6.85 4.57 -5.85
C LEU A 121 6.84 6.04 -5.40
N ILE A 122 7.43 6.94 -6.19
CA ILE A 122 7.40 8.38 -5.88
C ILE A 122 5.96 8.90 -5.86
N ARG A 123 5.16 8.50 -6.85
CA ARG A 123 3.74 8.89 -6.93
C ARG A 123 2.94 8.38 -5.73
N LEU A 124 3.12 7.13 -5.33
CA LEU A 124 2.48 6.56 -4.14
C LEU A 124 2.79 7.34 -2.88
N ARG A 125 4.05 7.78 -2.71
CA ARG A 125 4.43 8.64 -1.57
C ARG A 125 3.72 9.99 -1.59
N LEU A 126 3.62 10.61 -2.77
CA LEU A 126 2.88 11.87 -2.94
C LEU A 126 1.38 11.70 -2.67
N GLU A 127 0.84 10.53 -3.01
CA GLU A 127 -0.53 10.10 -2.72
C GLU A 127 -0.73 9.64 -1.26
N GLY A 128 0.31 9.72 -0.40
CA GLY A 128 0.24 9.33 1.01
C GLY A 128 0.10 7.83 1.27
N ILE A 129 0.30 6.99 0.24
CA ILE A 129 0.26 5.54 0.36
C ILE A 129 1.53 5.07 1.06
N SER A 130 1.34 4.23 2.08
CA SER A 130 2.46 3.74 2.88
C SER A 130 3.31 2.74 2.10
N GLU A 131 4.57 2.63 2.50
CA GLU A 131 5.51 1.65 1.93
C GLU A 131 5.01 0.21 2.12
N THR A 132 4.38 -0.08 3.26
CA THR A 132 3.82 -1.40 3.54
C THR A 132 2.61 -1.71 2.65
N GLN A 133 1.76 -0.71 2.35
CA GLN A 133 0.65 -0.86 1.38
C GLN A 133 1.17 -1.11 -0.04
N ALA A 134 2.19 -0.36 -0.48
CA ALA A 134 2.82 -0.57 -1.78
C ALA A 134 3.42 -1.98 -1.92
N LEU A 135 4.12 -2.46 -0.89
CA LEU A 135 4.68 -3.80 -0.82
C LEU A 135 3.60 -4.89 -0.83
N ARG A 136 2.55 -4.76 0.01
CA ARG A 136 1.44 -5.73 0.05
C ARG A 136 0.69 -5.80 -1.27
N GLY A 137 0.40 -4.67 -1.90
CA GLY A 137 -0.27 -4.66 -3.19
C GLY A 137 0.56 -5.30 -4.30
N THR A 138 1.87 -5.06 -4.30
CA THR A 138 2.81 -5.76 -5.18
C THR A 138 2.81 -7.27 -4.92
N LEU A 139 2.82 -7.68 -3.64
CA LEU A 139 2.77 -9.09 -3.24
C LEU A 139 1.48 -9.77 -3.71
N ARG A 140 0.32 -9.10 -3.64
CA ARG A 140 -0.95 -9.61 -4.19
C ARG A 140 -0.85 -9.94 -5.68
N HIS A 141 -0.20 -9.09 -6.47
CA HIS A 141 0.03 -9.34 -7.90
C HIS A 141 0.92 -10.57 -8.12
N LEU A 142 2.03 -10.68 -7.38
CA LEU A 142 2.93 -11.84 -7.49
C LEU A 142 2.26 -13.15 -7.04
N HIS A 143 1.40 -13.12 -6.02
CA HIS A 143 0.60 -14.29 -5.63
C HIS A 143 -0.35 -14.74 -6.75
N LYS A 144 -1.01 -13.80 -7.43
CA LYS A 144 -1.86 -14.14 -8.60
C LYS A 144 -1.03 -14.78 -9.72
N LEU A 145 0.16 -14.23 -10.01
CA LEU A 145 1.08 -14.82 -10.99
C LEU A 145 1.49 -16.23 -10.58
N HIS A 146 1.87 -16.43 -9.32
CA HIS A 146 2.27 -17.73 -8.79
C HIS A 146 1.14 -18.76 -8.88
N ALA A 147 -0.10 -18.38 -8.54
CA ALA A 147 -1.25 -19.24 -8.69
C ALA A 147 -1.49 -19.66 -10.15
N VAL A 148 -1.43 -18.71 -11.09
CA VAL A 148 -1.60 -19.02 -12.52
C VAL A 148 -0.49 -19.91 -13.04
N VAL A 149 0.77 -19.64 -12.67
CA VAL A 149 1.91 -20.49 -13.05
C VAL A 149 1.74 -21.92 -12.50
N ALA A 150 1.19 -22.08 -11.29
CA ALA A 150 0.89 -23.39 -10.73
C ALA A 150 -0.22 -24.13 -11.50
N PHE A 151 -1.29 -23.43 -11.91
CA PHE A 151 -2.34 -24.02 -12.74
C PHE A 151 -1.82 -24.45 -14.12
N ILE A 152 -0.95 -23.64 -14.74
CA ILE A 152 -0.32 -23.98 -16.02
C ILE A 152 0.57 -25.23 -15.85
N ALA A 153 1.34 -25.32 -14.77
CA ALA A 153 2.16 -26.48 -14.47
C ALA A 153 1.31 -27.76 -14.24
N ALA A 154 0.05 -27.61 -13.79
CA ALA A 154 -0.91 -28.70 -13.68
C ALA A 154 -1.60 -29.07 -15.02
N GLY A 155 -1.23 -28.42 -16.12
CA GLY A 155 -1.74 -28.71 -17.46
C GLY A 155 -2.91 -27.83 -17.93
N GLU A 156 -3.33 -26.83 -17.14
CA GLU A 156 -4.37 -25.90 -17.58
C GLU A 156 -3.85 -24.91 -18.63
N ASN A 157 -4.71 -24.51 -19.57
CA ASN A 157 -4.39 -23.41 -20.48
C ASN A 157 -4.33 -22.08 -19.71
N ILE A 158 -3.35 -21.22 -20.03
CA ILE A 158 -3.16 -19.90 -19.40
C ILE A 158 -4.44 -19.06 -19.33
N THR A 159 -5.27 -19.09 -20.37
CA THR A 159 -6.52 -18.32 -20.42
C THR A 159 -7.53 -18.82 -19.40
N GLN A 160 -7.61 -20.13 -19.18
CA GLN A 160 -8.48 -20.75 -18.19
C GLN A 160 -7.94 -20.52 -16.77
N ALA A 161 -6.63 -20.71 -16.58
CA ALA A 161 -5.94 -20.45 -15.32
C ALA A 161 -6.16 -19.01 -14.83
N VAL A 162 -6.04 -18.01 -15.71
CA VAL A 162 -6.29 -16.60 -15.36
C VAL A 162 -7.76 -16.35 -15.00
N ARG A 163 -8.72 -16.99 -15.69
CA ARG A 163 -10.17 -16.87 -15.37
C ARG A 163 -10.54 -17.45 -14.01
N ARG A 164 -9.74 -18.38 -13.48
CA ARG A 164 -9.94 -19.00 -12.16
C ARG A 164 -9.58 -18.07 -11.00
N LEU A 165 -8.80 -17.01 -11.24
CA LEU A 165 -8.39 -16.07 -10.21
C LEU A 165 -9.58 -15.36 -9.56
N ARG A 166 -9.50 -15.19 -8.24
CA ARG A 166 -10.43 -14.40 -7.43
C ARG A 166 -9.61 -13.50 -6.51
N PRO A 167 -9.74 -12.16 -6.60
CA PRO A 167 -10.52 -11.39 -7.57
C PRO A 167 -9.94 -11.48 -9.00
N PRO A 168 -10.76 -11.28 -10.05
CA PRO A 168 -10.33 -11.37 -11.44
C PRO A 168 -9.25 -10.34 -11.78
N VAL A 169 -8.45 -10.63 -12.80
CA VAL A 169 -7.49 -9.67 -13.36
C VAL A 169 -8.26 -8.66 -14.21
N HIS A 170 -8.01 -7.37 -13.99
CA HIS A 170 -8.64 -6.31 -14.76
C HIS A 170 -8.32 -6.44 -16.25
N PHE A 171 -9.29 -6.14 -17.12
CA PHE A 171 -9.16 -6.39 -18.56
C PHE A 171 -7.98 -5.63 -19.20
N SER A 172 -7.70 -4.40 -18.73
CA SER A 172 -6.65 -3.54 -19.29
C SER A 172 -5.23 -4.08 -19.10
N ILE A 173 -5.01 -4.91 -18.07
CA ILE A 173 -3.69 -5.50 -17.79
C ILE A 173 -3.63 -6.98 -18.18
N ARG A 174 -4.69 -7.53 -18.78
CA ARG A 174 -4.80 -8.95 -19.05
C ARG A 174 -3.67 -9.46 -19.95
N ASP A 175 -3.39 -8.79 -21.05
CA ASP A 175 -2.34 -9.22 -21.98
C ASP A 175 -0.95 -9.16 -21.34
N THR A 176 -0.69 -8.10 -20.58
CA THR A 176 0.54 -7.95 -19.79
C THR A 176 0.67 -9.06 -18.75
N PHE A 177 -0.43 -9.38 -18.06
CA PHE A 177 -0.46 -10.46 -17.08
C PHE A 177 -0.18 -11.84 -17.72
N HIS A 178 -0.69 -12.10 -18.93
CA HIS A 178 -0.39 -13.35 -19.65
C HIS A 178 1.10 -13.45 -19.99
N LYS A 179 1.70 -12.35 -20.49
CA LYS A 179 3.13 -12.30 -20.78
C LYS A 179 3.97 -12.53 -19.53
N GLN A 180 3.57 -11.93 -18.41
CA GLN A 180 4.26 -12.11 -17.13
C GLN A 180 4.15 -13.56 -16.62
N ALA A 181 2.96 -14.17 -16.67
CA ALA A 181 2.78 -15.55 -16.26
C ALA A 181 3.61 -16.54 -17.11
N ALA A 182 3.80 -16.25 -18.39
CA ALA A 182 4.67 -17.05 -19.26
C ALA A 182 6.16 -16.85 -18.97
N ALA A 183 6.58 -15.62 -18.63
CA ALA A 183 7.99 -15.27 -18.44
C ALA A 183 8.56 -15.66 -17.07
N TRP A 184 7.72 -15.80 -16.04
CA TRP A 184 8.18 -15.98 -14.66
C TRP A 184 8.24 -17.44 -14.21
N PRO A 185 9.44 -17.98 -13.87
CA PRO A 185 9.53 -19.31 -13.28
C PRO A 185 9.02 -19.35 -11.83
N PRO A 186 8.42 -20.47 -11.37
CA PRO A 186 7.86 -20.59 -10.01
C PRO A 186 8.87 -20.23 -8.91
N ARG A 187 10.10 -20.77 -9.00
CA ARG A 187 11.17 -20.50 -8.02
C ARG A 187 11.57 -19.03 -7.94
N LYS A 188 11.52 -18.32 -9.07
CA LYS A 188 11.85 -16.88 -9.12
C LYS A 188 10.72 -16.05 -8.52
N LEU A 189 9.46 -16.42 -8.76
CA LEU A 189 8.30 -15.79 -8.10
C LEU A 189 8.37 -15.95 -6.59
N GLN A 190 8.62 -17.17 -6.10
CA GLN A 190 8.77 -17.43 -4.66
C GLN A 190 9.87 -16.56 -4.05
N ARG A 191 11.03 -16.46 -4.71
CA ARG A 191 12.12 -15.60 -4.24
C ARG A 191 11.73 -14.12 -4.23
N ALA A 192 11.02 -13.63 -5.24
CA ALA A 192 10.55 -12.25 -5.30
C ALA A 192 9.53 -11.95 -4.18
N MET A 193 8.60 -12.87 -3.91
CA MET A 193 7.63 -12.74 -2.81
C MET A 193 8.32 -12.70 -1.45
N ASN A 194 9.32 -13.55 -1.20
CA ASN A 194 10.11 -13.51 0.04
C ASN A 194 10.84 -12.18 0.22
N ILE A 195 11.42 -11.61 -0.86
CA ILE A 195 12.07 -10.29 -0.80
C ILE A 195 11.07 -9.20 -0.37
N LEU A 196 9.83 -9.24 -0.87
CA LEU A 196 8.80 -8.26 -0.48
C LEU A 196 8.35 -8.45 0.98
N LEU A 197 8.19 -9.70 1.43
CA LEU A 197 7.82 -10.01 2.81
C LEU A 197 8.90 -9.56 3.81
N ASP A 198 10.17 -9.85 3.52
CA ASP A 198 11.30 -9.41 4.35
C ASP A 198 11.38 -7.87 4.38
N ALA A 199 11.15 -7.22 3.24
CA ALA A 199 11.10 -5.76 3.16
C ALA A 199 9.95 -5.19 4.00
N GLU A 200 8.76 -5.80 3.94
CA GLU A 200 7.60 -5.35 4.72
C GLU A 200 7.86 -5.45 6.23
N ASP A 201 8.39 -6.59 6.70
CA ASP A 201 8.75 -6.77 8.12
C ASP A 201 9.81 -5.75 8.56
N THR A 202 10.84 -5.54 7.73
CA THR A 202 11.90 -4.55 8.04
C THR A 202 11.35 -3.14 8.08
N CYS A 203 10.45 -2.77 7.15
CA CYS A 203 9.77 -1.46 7.15
C CYS A 203 8.97 -1.23 8.43
N LYS A 204 8.28 -2.26 8.96
CA LYS A 204 7.52 -2.17 10.22
C LYS A 204 8.44 -1.96 11.43
N ARG A 205 9.63 -2.55 11.44
CA ARG A 205 10.61 -2.40 12.53
C ARG A 205 11.41 -1.10 12.42
N GLN A 206 11.68 -0.63 11.21
CA GLN A 206 12.57 0.49 10.92
C GLN A 206 11.87 1.56 10.06
N GLY A 207 10.81 2.16 10.61
CA GLY A 207 9.96 3.10 9.87
C GLY A 207 10.71 4.22 9.14
N ARG A 208 11.77 4.78 9.74
CA ARG A 208 12.60 5.84 9.13
C ARG A 208 13.30 5.39 7.83
N LEU A 209 13.63 4.11 7.71
CA LEU A 209 14.33 3.55 6.55
C LEU A 209 13.39 2.88 5.56
N ALA A 210 12.08 2.83 5.83
CA ALA A 210 11.10 2.18 4.98
C ALA A 210 11.17 2.65 3.50
N PRO A 211 11.33 3.96 3.20
CA PRO A 211 11.45 4.42 1.82
C PRO A 211 12.67 3.84 1.08
N LEU A 212 13.79 3.66 1.77
CA LEU A 212 15.01 3.10 1.19
C LEU A 212 14.89 1.58 1.03
N ILE A 213 14.34 0.89 2.04
CA ILE A 213 14.12 -0.55 2.04
C ILE A 213 13.22 -0.96 0.88
N THR A 214 12.07 -0.28 0.71
CA THR A 214 11.15 -0.55 -0.40
C THR A 214 11.82 -0.32 -1.75
N LEU A 215 12.54 0.80 -1.91
CA LEU A 215 13.23 1.10 -3.17
C LEU A 215 14.23 0.00 -3.55
N MET A 216 15.04 -0.48 -2.59
CA MET A 216 15.98 -1.57 -2.82
C MET A 216 15.29 -2.88 -3.19
N ALA A 217 14.20 -3.23 -2.50
CA ALA A 217 13.42 -4.43 -2.79
C ALA A 217 12.82 -4.38 -4.20
N VAL A 218 12.19 -3.26 -4.54
CA VAL A 218 11.58 -2.99 -5.85
C VAL A 218 12.60 -3.08 -6.98
N LEU A 219 13.75 -2.41 -6.84
CA LEU A 219 14.81 -2.44 -7.85
C LEU A 219 15.42 -3.84 -8.03
N ARG A 220 15.63 -4.55 -6.92
CA ARG A 220 16.16 -5.92 -6.94
C ARG A 220 15.24 -6.86 -7.72
N ILE A 221 13.93 -6.77 -7.50
CA ILE A 221 12.95 -7.61 -8.20
C ILE A 221 12.80 -7.17 -9.66
N ALA A 222 12.69 -5.87 -9.92
CA ALA A 222 12.58 -5.35 -11.29
C ALA A 222 13.80 -5.74 -12.15
N HIS A 223 15.01 -5.65 -11.60
CA HIS A 223 16.21 -6.08 -12.32
C HIS A 223 16.22 -7.60 -12.57
N ALA A 224 15.77 -8.40 -11.60
CA ALA A 224 15.63 -9.84 -11.78
C ALA A 224 14.61 -10.19 -12.88
N ALA A 225 13.51 -9.45 -12.94
CA ALA A 225 12.45 -9.58 -13.95
C ALA A 225 12.93 -9.17 -15.34
N GLN A 226 13.70 -8.08 -15.45
CA GLN A 226 14.29 -7.62 -16.71
C GLN A 226 15.15 -8.72 -17.36
N ARG A 227 15.93 -9.44 -16.54
CA ARG A 227 16.77 -10.55 -17.00
C ARG A 227 15.97 -11.76 -17.50
N LEU A 228 14.70 -11.89 -17.15
CA LEU A 228 13.81 -12.93 -17.69
C LEU A 228 13.33 -12.61 -19.11
N LYS A 229 13.41 -11.35 -19.55
CA LYS A 229 13.04 -10.92 -20.90
C LYS A 229 14.20 -10.99 -21.89
N SER A 230 15.44 -10.92 -21.39
CA SER A 230 16.66 -10.86 -22.21
C SER A 230 17.29 -12.23 -22.49
N GLY A 231 16.73 -13.32 -21.96
CA GLY A 231 17.19 -14.69 -22.18
C GLY A 231 16.04 -15.56 -22.62
#